data_AF-A0A9N8HF32-F1
#
_entry.id   AF-A0A9N8HF32-F1
#
_cell.length_a   1.000
_cell.length_b   1.000
_cell.length_c   1.000
_cell.angle_alpha   90.00
_cell.angle_beta   90.00
_cell.angle_gamma   90.00
#
_symmetry.space_group_name_H-M   'P 1'
#
loop_
_entity.id
_entity.type
_entity.pdbx_description
1 polymer ?
#
loop_
_entity_poly.entity_id
_entity_poly.type
_entity_poly.pdbx_seq_one_letter_code
_entity_poly.pdbx_strand_id
1 'polypeptide(L)'
;MKMTMVSLLQVIVFLLSVSAVESSSLRGLEGIHTGKDEATLEEQEQEQRQLQNGYYRYGCDRVLSAQLFDPSSNRCGQSACGSVTFRCPSEWSGFTEISYSIRGLTPGKHALHVHQFAVGTGGDSSCLSTGGHWNPQHNNHGGNLNAQRHIGDLGNILADDSGLAEGTLLAYVPLRGNLGINGKAVVVHAGTDDLGTGGDDGSRSVGNAGARPGCGTINLRVY
;
A
#
# COMPACT_ATOMS: atom_id res chain seq x y z
N MET A 1 32.18 11.72 -34.04
CA MET A 1 31.32 12.92 -34.15
C MET A 1 30.86 13.31 -32.76
N LYS A 2 31.11 14.55 -32.37
CA LYS A 2 30.88 15.13 -31.03
C LYS A 2 29.37 15.40 -30.85
N MET A 3 28.76 14.90 -29.77
CA MET A 3 27.50 15.45 -29.27
C MET A 3 27.82 16.74 -28.53
N THR A 4 27.23 17.82 -29.01
CA THR A 4 27.45 19.21 -28.64
C THR A 4 26.79 19.56 -27.31
N MET A 5 27.49 20.35 -26.50
CA MET A 5 27.07 20.96 -25.23
C MET A 5 25.95 21.99 -25.42
N VAL A 6 24.76 21.57 -25.85
CA VAL A 6 23.56 22.42 -25.89
C VAL A 6 22.45 21.70 -25.13
N SER A 7 22.51 21.79 -23.81
CA SER A 7 21.33 21.52 -22.94
C SER A 7 21.55 21.99 -21.50
N LEU A 8 22.77 22.37 -21.10
CA LEU A 8 23.03 22.84 -19.73
C LEU A 8 22.83 24.36 -19.56
N LEU A 9 22.93 25.14 -20.65
CA LEU A 9 22.84 26.60 -20.60
C LEU A 9 21.40 27.13 -20.54
N GLN A 10 20.40 26.37 -21.01
CA GLN A 10 19.00 26.78 -20.94
C GLN A 10 18.37 26.60 -19.54
N VAL A 11 18.93 25.71 -18.71
CA VAL A 11 18.49 25.56 -17.31
C VAL A 11 19.03 26.72 -16.45
N ILE A 12 20.23 27.23 -16.74
CA ILE A 12 20.85 28.34 -16.00
C ILE A 12 20.17 29.70 -16.32
N VAL A 13 19.67 29.90 -17.55
CA VAL A 13 18.99 31.15 -17.92
C VAL A 13 17.62 31.31 -17.26
N PHE A 14 16.92 30.21 -16.94
CA PHE A 14 15.66 30.29 -16.19
C PHE A 14 15.91 30.67 -14.72
N LEU A 15 17.02 30.19 -14.13
CA LEU A 15 17.42 30.48 -12.75
C LEU A 15 17.92 31.93 -12.53
N LEU A 16 18.34 32.65 -13.57
CA LEU A 16 18.80 34.05 -13.44
C LEU A 16 17.71 35.09 -13.70
N SER A 17 16.51 34.71 -14.13
CA SER A 17 15.41 35.66 -14.39
C SER A 17 14.55 35.98 -13.15
N VAL A 18 14.72 35.25 -12.05
CA VAL A 18 13.97 35.47 -10.80
C VAL A 18 14.64 36.52 -9.89
N SER A 19 15.89 36.91 -10.16
CA SER A 19 16.66 37.78 -9.24
C SER A 19 16.60 39.29 -9.54
N ALA A 20 15.73 39.77 -10.45
CA ALA A 20 15.83 41.15 -10.96
C ALA A 20 14.52 41.95 -11.05
N VAL A 21 13.52 41.67 -10.21
CA VAL A 21 12.37 42.58 -10.05
C VAL A 21 12.04 42.77 -8.58
N GLU A 22 12.84 43.58 -7.89
CA GLU A 22 12.37 44.26 -6.69
C GLU A 22 12.82 45.72 -6.64
N SER A 23 11.85 46.56 -6.31
CA SER A 23 11.99 47.92 -5.78
C SER A 23 12.27 49.06 -6.76
N SER A 24 11.23 49.48 -7.49
CA SER A 24 10.95 50.91 -7.55
C SER A 24 9.45 51.19 -7.61
N SER A 25 8.99 52.00 -6.65
CA SER A 25 7.67 52.63 -6.57
C SER A 25 6.51 51.78 -6.00
N LEU A 26 6.26 51.89 -4.70
CA LEU A 26 5.19 52.74 -4.16
C LEU A 26 5.12 52.60 -2.63
N ARG A 27 5.30 53.73 -1.95
CA ARG A 27 5.00 53.91 -0.54
C ARG A 27 3.49 53.90 -0.35
N GLY A 28 3.03 53.27 0.73
CA GLY A 28 1.73 53.53 1.34
C GLY A 28 0.68 52.47 1.05
N LEU A 29 0.56 51.51 1.97
CA LEU A 29 -0.70 51.05 2.59
C LEU A 29 -0.33 50.00 3.65
N GLU A 30 -0.68 50.29 4.89
CA GLU A 30 -0.40 49.46 6.05
C GLU A 30 -1.21 48.14 6.00
N GLY A 31 -0.54 47.03 6.32
CA GLY A 31 -1.12 45.87 6.99
C GLY A 31 -1.70 44.75 6.12
N ILE A 32 -0.85 43.84 5.62
CA ILE A 32 -1.20 42.41 5.44
C ILE A 32 0.04 41.55 5.74
N HIS A 33 -0.12 40.65 6.71
CA HIS A 33 0.85 39.65 7.14
C HIS A 33 1.04 38.58 6.04
N THR A 34 2.22 38.51 5.42
CA THR A 34 2.64 37.31 4.66
C THR A 34 4.13 37.07 4.84
N GLY A 35 4.52 36.46 5.96
CA GLY A 35 5.69 35.58 5.94
C GLY A 35 5.31 34.37 5.10
N LYS A 36 5.91 34.25 3.91
CA LYS A 36 5.90 33.00 3.15
C LYS A 36 7.35 32.59 2.98
N ASP A 37 7.66 31.51 3.65
CA ASP A 37 8.98 30.92 3.77
C ASP A 37 9.47 30.43 2.40
N GLU A 38 10.50 31.07 1.85
CA GLU A 38 11.36 30.39 0.88
C GLU A 38 12.22 29.40 1.64
N ALA A 39 11.91 28.11 1.51
CA ALA A 39 12.74 27.04 2.07
C ALA A 39 14.15 27.13 1.48
N THR A 40 15.16 27.07 2.35
CA THR A 40 16.57 27.12 1.98
C THR A 40 16.93 25.94 1.06
N LEU A 41 17.98 26.09 0.23
CA LEU A 41 18.45 25.00 -0.64
C LEU A 41 18.78 23.72 0.14
N GLU A 42 19.29 23.86 1.37
CA GLU A 42 19.57 22.72 2.26
C GLU A 42 18.29 22.02 2.73
N GLU A 43 17.25 22.77 3.08
CA GLU A 43 15.93 22.22 3.44
C GLU A 43 15.29 21.51 2.25
N GLN A 44 15.38 22.09 1.04
CA GLN A 44 14.89 21.47 -0.18
C GLN A 44 15.63 20.17 -0.51
N GLU A 45 16.96 20.15 -0.39
CA GLU A 45 17.74 18.92 -0.58
C GLU A 45 17.44 17.86 0.49
N GLN A 46 17.21 18.27 1.73
CA GLN A 46 16.86 17.37 2.82
C GLN A 46 15.47 16.78 2.62
N GLU A 47 14.51 17.58 2.15
CA GLU A 47 13.22 17.10 1.71
C GLU A 47 13.42 16.09 0.57
N GLN A 48 14.11 16.45 -0.53
CA GLN A 48 14.38 15.55 -1.66
C GLN A 48 15.05 14.22 -1.24
N ARG A 49 15.98 14.25 -0.28
CA ARG A 49 16.58 13.04 0.31
C ARG A 49 15.57 12.22 1.12
N GLN A 50 14.71 12.84 1.91
CA GLN A 50 13.64 12.14 2.65
C GLN A 50 12.65 11.47 1.68
N LEU A 51 12.40 12.10 0.55
CA LEU A 51 11.46 11.63 -0.47
C LEU A 51 12.02 10.52 -1.31
N GLN A 52 13.27 10.64 -1.73
CA GLN A 52 13.99 9.54 -2.35
C GLN A 52 14.10 8.36 -1.37
N ASN A 53 14.34 8.62 -0.08
CA ASN A 53 14.29 7.57 0.94
C ASN A 53 12.90 6.97 1.11
N GLY A 54 11.82 7.74 0.98
CA GLY A 54 10.43 7.29 1.02
C GLY A 54 10.04 6.43 -0.20
N TYR A 55 10.38 6.91 -1.40
CA TYR A 55 10.24 6.22 -2.70
C TYR A 55 10.83 4.83 -2.64
N TYR A 56 12.09 4.77 -2.17
CA TYR A 56 12.76 3.53 -1.92
C TYR A 56 12.03 2.79 -0.80
N ARG A 57 11.85 3.32 0.40
CA ARG A 57 11.28 2.61 1.56
C ARG A 57 9.96 1.87 1.30
N TYR A 58 9.02 2.44 0.54
CA TYR A 58 7.72 1.80 0.27
C TYR A 58 7.68 0.95 -1.01
N GLY A 59 8.66 1.07 -1.90
CA GLY A 59 8.77 0.26 -3.12
C GLY A 59 7.87 0.74 -4.25
N CYS A 60 7.80 2.06 -4.45
CA CYS A 60 6.99 2.66 -5.49
C CYS A 60 7.52 2.39 -6.91
N ASP A 61 8.74 1.86 -7.02
CA ASP A 61 9.34 1.30 -8.23
C ASP A 61 8.76 -0.07 -8.64
N ARG A 62 7.82 -0.64 -7.86
CA ARG A 62 7.35 -2.02 -8.04
C ARG A 62 5.84 -2.12 -8.02
N VAL A 63 5.37 -3.12 -8.75
CA VAL A 63 4.00 -3.62 -8.66
C VAL A 63 4.08 -5.05 -8.15
N LEU A 64 3.39 -5.34 -7.05
CA LEU A 64 3.23 -6.72 -6.58
C LEU A 64 1.85 -7.23 -6.97
N SER A 65 1.71 -8.53 -7.15
CA SER A 65 0.42 -9.14 -7.41
C SER A 65 0.33 -10.55 -6.85
N ALA A 66 -0.89 -10.98 -6.58
CA ALA A 66 -1.21 -12.35 -6.20
C ALA A 66 -2.43 -12.82 -6.98
N GLN A 67 -2.41 -14.08 -7.39
CA GLN A 67 -3.58 -14.80 -7.89
C GLN A 67 -4.14 -15.62 -6.74
N LEU A 68 -5.39 -15.36 -6.39
CA LEU A 68 -6.10 -16.06 -5.34
C LEU A 68 -6.78 -17.29 -5.93
N PHE A 69 -6.58 -18.41 -5.27
CA PHE A 69 -7.29 -19.65 -5.51
C PHE A 69 -7.45 -20.38 -4.18
N ASP A 70 -8.33 -21.37 -4.12
CA ASP A 70 -8.28 -22.36 -3.06
C ASP A 70 -7.33 -23.48 -3.51
N PRO A 71 -6.20 -23.67 -2.82
CA PRO A 71 -5.24 -24.69 -3.19
C PRO A 71 -5.77 -26.12 -3.05
N SER A 72 -6.85 -26.32 -2.31
CA SER A 72 -7.50 -27.63 -2.16
C SER A 72 -8.39 -28.00 -3.34
N SER A 73 -8.94 -27.00 -4.06
CA SER A 73 -9.85 -27.21 -5.20
C SER A 73 -9.22 -26.91 -6.56
N ASN A 74 -8.14 -26.11 -6.58
CA ASN A 74 -7.40 -25.66 -7.78
C ASN A 74 -8.28 -25.11 -8.92
N ARG A 75 -9.52 -24.66 -8.60
CA ARG A 75 -10.51 -24.16 -9.57
C ARG A 75 -11.29 -22.99 -8.99
N CYS A 76 -11.37 -21.91 -9.77
CA CYS A 76 -12.37 -20.87 -9.56
C CYS A 76 -13.80 -21.45 -9.66
N GLY A 77 -14.66 -21.20 -8.66
CA GLY A 77 -16.09 -21.52 -8.72
C GLY A 77 -16.65 -22.37 -7.58
N GLN A 78 -15.82 -23.02 -6.77
CA GLN A 78 -16.24 -23.63 -5.48
C GLN A 78 -15.66 -22.92 -4.25
N SER A 79 -14.80 -21.94 -4.49
CA SER A 79 -14.05 -21.19 -3.48
C SER A 79 -13.71 -19.80 -4.01
N ALA A 80 -13.22 -18.92 -3.13
CA ALA A 80 -12.87 -17.56 -3.50
C ALA A 80 -11.62 -17.55 -4.39
N CYS A 81 -11.70 -16.85 -5.51
CA CYS A 81 -10.58 -16.74 -6.44
C CYS A 81 -10.57 -15.39 -7.15
N GLY A 82 -9.43 -15.01 -7.70
CA GLY A 82 -9.29 -13.74 -8.41
C GLY A 82 -7.88 -13.19 -8.32
N SER A 83 -7.75 -11.87 -8.35
CA SER A 83 -6.44 -11.23 -8.29
C SER A 83 -6.43 -10.02 -7.36
N VAL A 84 -5.27 -9.78 -6.77
CA VAL A 84 -4.98 -8.59 -5.97
C VAL A 84 -3.66 -8.02 -6.49
N THR A 85 -3.65 -6.70 -6.75
CA THR A 85 -2.48 -5.94 -7.18
C THR A 85 -2.18 -4.86 -6.15
N PHE A 86 -0.91 -4.71 -5.81
CA PHE A 86 -0.41 -3.73 -4.87
C PHE A 86 0.49 -2.76 -5.61
N ARG A 87 0.17 -1.47 -5.52
CA ARG A 87 0.94 -0.39 -6.13
C ARG A 87 1.01 0.78 -5.17
N CYS A 88 2.18 1.37 -5.01
CA CYS A 88 2.29 2.68 -4.41
C CYS A 88 1.78 3.74 -5.41
N PRO A 89 0.74 4.53 -5.10
CA PRO A 89 0.15 5.46 -6.06
C PRO A 89 1.05 6.65 -6.35
N SER A 90 1.77 7.15 -5.33
CA SER A 90 2.81 8.17 -5.45
C SER A 90 3.81 8.05 -4.30
N GLU A 91 5.02 8.57 -4.51
CA GLU A 91 6.16 8.51 -3.58
C GLU A 91 5.89 9.18 -2.21
N TRP A 92 4.85 10.01 -2.16
CA TRP A 92 4.49 10.92 -1.08
C TRP A 92 3.27 10.46 -0.30
N SER A 93 2.52 9.52 -0.87
CA SER A 93 1.27 9.01 -0.30
C SER A 93 1.49 8.38 1.08
N GLY A 94 2.63 7.71 1.26
CA GLY A 94 2.90 6.91 2.45
C GLY A 94 2.00 5.68 2.58
N PHE A 95 1.18 5.37 1.57
CA PHE A 95 0.27 4.22 1.55
C PHE A 95 0.39 3.43 0.24
N THR A 96 -0.10 2.20 0.27
CA THR A 96 -0.22 1.34 -0.90
C THR A 96 -1.68 1.31 -1.33
N GLU A 97 -1.90 1.50 -2.62
CA GLU A 97 -3.17 1.22 -3.30
C GLU A 97 -3.25 -0.26 -3.64
N ILE A 98 -4.37 -0.86 -3.26
CA ILE A 98 -4.62 -2.29 -3.39
C ILE A 98 -5.85 -2.45 -4.26
N SER A 99 -5.66 -2.89 -5.49
CA SER A 99 -6.73 -3.19 -6.43
C SER A 99 -7.05 -4.67 -6.37
N TYR A 100 -8.34 -5.01 -6.28
CA TYR A 100 -8.79 -6.40 -6.17
C TYR A 100 -9.99 -6.65 -7.08
N SER A 101 -10.07 -7.89 -7.58
CA SER A 101 -11.23 -8.44 -8.26
C SER A 101 -11.31 -9.92 -7.88
N ILE A 102 -12.23 -10.25 -6.98
CA ILE A 102 -12.34 -11.55 -6.30
C ILE A 102 -13.78 -12.04 -6.42
N ARG A 103 -13.97 -13.26 -6.89
CA ARG A 103 -15.28 -13.90 -7.13
C ARG A 103 -15.45 -15.11 -6.22
N GLY A 104 -16.69 -15.60 -6.13
CA GLY A 104 -17.03 -16.79 -5.34
C GLY A 104 -17.15 -16.50 -3.85
N LEU A 105 -17.39 -15.24 -3.49
CA LEU A 105 -17.69 -14.82 -2.13
C LEU A 105 -19.20 -14.84 -1.88
N THR A 106 -19.60 -14.87 -0.61
CA THR A 106 -20.98 -14.55 -0.25
C THR A 106 -21.21 -13.04 -0.34
N PRO A 107 -22.44 -12.54 -0.56
CA PRO A 107 -22.70 -11.11 -0.50
C PRO A 107 -22.34 -10.52 0.86
N GLY A 108 -21.69 -9.35 0.88
CA GLY A 108 -21.32 -8.65 2.12
C GLY A 108 -19.82 -8.44 2.31
N LYS A 109 -19.43 -8.12 3.55
CA LYS A 109 -18.05 -7.77 3.90
C LYS A 109 -17.20 -9.00 4.14
N HIS A 110 -16.03 -9.01 3.53
CA HIS A 110 -15.02 -10.05 3.66
C HIS A 110 -13.68 -9.43 4.08
N ALA A 111 -13.00 -10.01 5.05
CA ALA A 111 -11.68 -9.52 5.42
C ALA A 111 -10.63 -9.83 4.34
N LEU A 112 -9.66 -8.93 4.20
CA LEU A 112 -8.50 -9.12 3.35
C LEU A 112 -7.24 -8.86 4.17
N HIS A 113 -6.34 -9.83 4.24
CA HIS A 113 -5.12 -9.73 5.04
C HIS A 113 -3.89 -10.23 4.28
N VAL A 114 -2.73 -9.66 4.60
CA VAL A 114 -1.44 -10.27 4.27
C VAL A 114 -1.01 -11.17 5.43
N HIS A 115 -0.81 -12.45 5.15
CA HIS A 115 -0.32 -13.46 6.08
C HIS A 115 1.18 -13.66 5.95
N GLN A 116 1.83 -14.12 7.02
CA GLN A 116 3.28 -14.07 7.15
C GLN A 116 4.06 -14.98 6.19
N PHE A 117 3.49 -16.11 5.78
CA PHE A 117 4.15 -17.11 4.92
C PHE A 117 3.51 -17.22 3.54
N ALA A 118 4.28 -17.68 2.57
CA ALA A 118 3.79 -18.06 1.25
C ALA A 118 2.85 -19.28 1.34
N VAL A 119 1.93 -19.38 0.38
CA VAL A 119 1.14 -20.60 0.15
C VAL A 119 2.09 -21.77 -0.16
N GLY A 120 1.89 -22.95 0.44
CA GLY A 120 2.78 -24.11 0.26
C GLY A 120 3.85 -24.28 1.35
N THR A 121 3.97 -23.33 2.27
CA THR A 121 4.99 -23.37 3.33
C THR A 121 4.79 -24.60 4.23
N GLY A 122 5.86 -25.38 4.46
CA GLY A 122 5.77 -26.63 5.23
C GLY A 122 5.15 -27.82 4.46
N GLY A 123 4.93 -27.69 3.15
CA GLY A 123 4.36 -28.76 2.31
C GLY A 123 2.83 -28.83 2.31
N ASP A 124 2.16 -27.99 3.11
CA ASP A 124 0.70 -27.80 3.04
C ASP A 124 0.39 -26.80 1.93
N SER A 125 -0.35 -27.23 0.90
CA SER A 125 -0.76 -26.32 -0.17
C SER A 125 -1.87 -25.38 0.25
N SER A 126 -2.65 -25.67 1.31
CA SER A 126 -3.84 -24.91 1.70
C SER A 126 -3.54 -23.49 2.21
N CYS A 127 -4.59 -22.66 2.35
CA CYS A 127 -4.46 -21.33 2.96
C CYS A 127 -4.11 -21.34 4.46
N LEU A 128 -4.09 -22.51 5.10
CA LEU A 128 -3.60 -22.63 6.48
C LEU A 128 -2.07 -22.52 6.55
N SER A 129 -1.37 -22.91 5.48
CA SER A 129 0.10 -22.84 5.38
C SER A 129 0.65 -21.42 5.55
N THR A 130 -0.17 -20.39 5.35
CA THR A 130 0.24 -18.98 5.37
C THR A 130 0.47 -18.45 6.79
N GLY A 131 0.08 -19.20 7.83
CA GLY A 131 0.25 -18.82 9.23
C GLY A 131 -0.70 -17.69 9.65
N GLY A 132 -0.27 -16.85 10.61
CA GLY A 132 -1.01 -15.67 11.07
C GLY A 132 -0.83 -14.45 10.18
N HIS A 133 -1.44 -13.32 10.58
CA HIS A 133 -1.27 -12.04 9.90
C HIS A 133 0.21 -11.62 9.93
N TRP A 134 0.66 -10.89 8.91
CA TRP A 134 2.00 -10.34 8.87
C TRP A 134 2.18 -9.26 9.94
N ASN A 135 2.79 -9.64 11.06
CA ASN A 135 2.95 -8.80 12.25
C ASN A 135 4.41 -8.76 12.77
N PRO A 136 5.36 -8.21 12.02
CA PRO A 136 6.76 -8.14 12.45
C PRO A 136 6.99 -7.19 13.64
N GLN A 137 6.00 -6.36 13.97
CA GLN A 137 6.06 -5.36 15.03
C GLN A 137 5.38 -5.81 16.33
N HIS A 138 4.75 -7.00 16.33
CA HIS A 138 4.05 -7.55 17.49
C HIS A 138 2.95 -6.61 18.03
N ASN A 139 2.27 -5.91 17.13
CA ASN A 139 1.13 -5.07 17.47
C ASN A 139 -0.12 -5.92 17.67
N ASN A 140 -1.16 -5.33 18.25
CA ASN A 140 -2.52 -5.88 18.17
C ASN A 140 -3.07 -5.67 16.76
N HIS A 141 -4.05 -6.50 16.40
CA HIS A 141 -4.84 -6.36 15.19
C HIS A 141 -5.63 -5.04 15.18
N GLY A 142 -5.82 -4.46 13.99
CA GLY A 142 -6.63 -3.25 13.81
C GLY A 142 -6.94 -2.94 12.36
N GLY A 143 -7.76 -1.90 12.11
CA GLY A 143 -8.13 -1.47 10.76
C GLY A 143 -6.94 -0.99 9.91
N ASN A 144 -7.09 -0.99 8.59
CA ASN A 144 -6.05 -0.71 7.57
C ASN A 144 -5.34 0.65 7.68
N LEU A 145 -5.98 1.63 8.33
CA LEU A 145 -5.44 2.98 8.54
C LEU A 145 -5.12 3.28 10.02
N ASN A 146 -5.32 2.31 10.91
CA ASN A 146 -5.03 2.48 12.33
C ASN A 146 -3.51 2.50 12.57
N ALA A 147 -3.06 3.31 13.54
CA ALA A 147 -1.65 3.33 13.94
C ALA A 147 -1.22 2.02 14.63
N GLN A 148 -2.11 1.45 15.45
CA GLN A 148 -1.93 0.15 16.08
C GLN A 148 -2.69 -0.91 15.25
N ARG A 149 -1.92 -1.68 14.49
CA ARG A 149 -2.39 -2.76 13.61
C ARG A 149 -1.23 -3.68 13.28
N HIS A 150 -1.52 -4.86 12.74
CA HIS A 150 -0.52 -5.60 11.98
C HIS A 150 -0.27 -4.93 10.64
N ILE A 151 0.94 -5.07 10.11
CA ILE A 151 1.27 -4.58 8.77
C ILE A 151 0.37 -5.23 7.71
N GLY A 152 0.00 -6.49 7.94
CA GLY A 152 -0.88 -7.24 7.05
C GLY A 152 -2.37 -6.96 7.19
N ASP A 153 -2.83 -6.12 8.12
CA ASP A 153 -4.27 -5.87 8.28
C ASP A 153 -4.75 -4.89 7.19
N LEU A 154 -5.53 -5.36 6.20
CA LEU A 154 -6.04 -4.52 5.10
C LEU A 154 -7.53 -4.19 5.25
N GLY A 155 -8.18 -4.69 6.31
CA GLY A 155 -9.59 -4.45 6.62
C GLY A 155 -10.53 -5.28 5.75
N ASN A 156 -11.63 -4.68 5.32
CA ASN A 156 -12.69 -5.38 4.60
C ASN A 156 -12.82 -4.93 3.14
N ILE A 157 -13.12 -5.89 2.27
CA ILE A 157 -13.66 -5.70 0.92
C ILE A 157 -15.16 -6.00 0.91
N LEU A 158 -15.88 -5.49 -0.09
CA LEU A 158 -17.32 -5.68 -0.22
C LEU A 158 -17.63 -6.50 -1.46
N ALA A 159 -18.24 -7.68 -1.27
CA ALA A 159 -18.79 -8.49 -2.35
C ALA A 159 -20.25 -8.11 -2.62
N ASP A 160 -20.59 -7.98 -3.90
CA ASP A 160 -21.96 -7.74 -4.37
C ASP A 160 -22.84 -9.01 -4.30
N ASP A 161 -24.10 -8.88 -4.72
CA ASP A 161 -25.07 -9.99 -4.73
C ASP A 161 -24.67 -11.15 -5.65
N SER A 162 -23.75 -10.93 -6.59
CA SER A 162 -23.19 -11.97 -7.45
C SER A 162 -21.98 -12.69 -6.82
N GLY A 163 -21.53 -12.22 -5.64
CA GLY A 163 -20.33 -12.73 -4.98
C GLY A 163 -19.03 -12.19 -5.57
N LEU A 164 -19.08 -11.05 -6.29
CA LEU A 164 -17.94 -10.33 -6.82
C LEU A 164 -17.58 -9.17 -5.88
N ALA A 165 -16.36 -9.18 -5.36
CA ALA A 165 -15.73 -8.02 -4.74
C ALA A 165 -14.72 -7.43 -5.71
N GLU A 166 -14.99 -6.23 -6.22
CA GLU A 166 -14.11 -5.51 -7.14
C GLU A 166 -13.98 -4.05 -6.72
N GLY A 167 -12.74 -3.58 -6.64
CA GLY A 167 -12.49 -2.20 -6.22
C GLY A 167 -11.05 -1.93 -5.82
N THR A 168 -10.88 -0.83 -5.11
CA THR A 168 -9.59 -0.40 -4.56
C THR A 168 -9.72 -0.04 -3.08
N LEU A 169 -8.64 -0.23 -2.32
CA LEU A 169 -8.50 0.28 -0.96
C LEU A 169 -7.07 0.79 -0.74
N LEU A 170 -6.89 1.60 0.29
CA LEU A 170 -5.59 2.12 0.71
C LEU A 170 -5.19 1.49 2.03
N ALA A 171 -3.91 1.14 2.19
CA ALA A 171 -3.38 0.63 3.45
C ALA A 171 -1.92 1.02 3.66
N TYR A 172 -1.51 1.14 4.92
CA TYR A 172 -0.10 1.36 5.30
C TYR A 172 0.71 0.06 5.21
N VAL A 173 0.91 -0.46 4.00
CA VAL A 173 1.64 -1.70 3.77
C VAL A 173 2.84 -1.48 2.84
N PRO A 174 4.08 -1.67 3.32
CA PRO A 174 5.27 -1.52 2.48
C PRO A 174 5.39 -2.65 1.43
N LEU A 175 5.84 -2.33 0.22
CA LEU A 175 6.07 -3.34 -0.82
C LEU A 175 7.48 -3.95 -0.79
N ARG A 176 8.37 -3.41 0.04
CA ARG A 176 9.77 -3.86 0.16
C ARG A 176 10.37 -3.62 1.55
N GLY A 177 11.64 -4.03 1.70
CA GLY A 177 12.37 -3.97 2.96
C GLY A 177 11.90 -5.02 3.96
N ASN A 178 12.37 -4.90 5.20
CA ASN A 178 12.10 -5.89 6.26
C ASN A 178 10.62 -6.02 6.61
N LEU A 179 9.84 -4.97 6.36
CA LEU A 179 8.39 -4.93 6.57
C LEU A 179 7.59 -5.26 5.31
N GLY A 180 8.28 -5.46 4.17
CA GLY A 180 7.69 -5.65 2.86
C GLY A 180 6.90 -6.95 2.73
N ILE A 181 5.95 -6.96 1.80
CA ILE A 181 5.02 -8.08 1.61
C ILE A 181 5.34 -9.01 0.44
N ASN A 182 6.40 -8.77 -0.31
CA ASN A 182 6.84 -9.69 -1.35
C ASN A 182 7.20 -11.07 -0.77
N GLY A 183 6.72 -12.15 -1.39
CA GLY A 183 6.90 -13.53 -0.92
C GLY A 183 5.98 -13.96 0.22
N LYS A 184 5.07 -13.09 0.67
CA LYS A 184 4.01 -13.41 1.64
C LYS A 184 2.75 -13.87 0.92
N ALA A 185 1.67 -14.17 1.63
CA ALA A 185 0.39 -14.48 1.00
C ALA A 185 -0.66 -13.41 1.31
N VAL A 186 -1.50 -13.07 0.34
CA VAL A 186 -2.77 -12.40 0.61
C VAL A 186 -3.83 -13.47 0.82
N VAL A 187 -4.73 -13.23 1.77
CA VAL A 187 -5.82 -14.13 2.14
C VAL A 187 -7.11 -13.32 2.19
N VAL A 188 -8.14 -13.81 1.50
CA VAL A 188 -9.51 -13.34 1.70
C VAL A 188 -10.20 -14.29 2.69
N HIS A 189 -10.93 -13.73 3.65
CA HIS A 189 -11.65 -14.50 4.67
C HIS A 189 -13.14 -14.66 4.33
N ALA A 190 -13.77 -15.67 4.94
CA ALA A 190 -15.19 -15.97 4.76
C ALA A 190 -16.11 -14.96 5.46
N GLY A 191 -15.64 -14.32 6.53
CA GLY A 191 -16.42 -13.37 7.31
C GLY A 191 -15.83 -11.96 7.30
N THR A 192 -16.55 -11.07 7.99
CA THR A 192 -16.17 -9.68 8.22
C THR A 192 -15.10 -9.57 9.30
N ASP A 193 -14.10 -8.73 9.06
CA ASP A 193 -13.15 -8.29 10.07
C ASP A 193 -13.78 -7.22 10.97
N ASP A 194 -13.76 -7.45 12.29
CA ASP A 194 -14.24 -6.52 13.32
C ASP A 194 -13.24 -5.38 13.65
N LEU A 195 -12.09 -5.35 12.98
CA LEU A 195 -11.07 -4.32 13.04
C LEU A 195 -10.43 -4.17 14.43
N GLY A 196 -10.46 -5.22 15.25
CA GLY A 196 -9.93 -5.20 16.62
C GLY A 196 -10.87 -4.57 17.64
N THR A 197 -12.14 -4.36 17.28
CA THR A 197 -13.13 -3.64 18.11
C THR A 197 -14.19 -4.53 18.76
N GLY A 198 -14.13 -5.85 18.53
CA GLY A 198 -15.10 -6.83 19.03
C GLY A 198 -15.02 -7.11 20.54
N GLY A 199 -13.92 -6.73 21.20
CA GLY A 199 -13.78 -6.79 22.67
C GLY A 199 -13.33 -8.13 23.26
N ASP A 200 -13.06 -9.13 22.41
CA ASP A 200 -12.45 -10.41 22.79
C ASP A 200 -11.01 -10.57 22.26
N ASP A 201 -10.36 -11.66 22.65
CA ASP A 201 -8.98 -11.96 22.24
C ASP A 201 -8.88 -12.28 20.74
N GLY A 202 -9.92 -12.86 20.15
CA GLY A 202 -10.00 -13.16 18.72
C GLY A 202 -10.02 -11.88 17.88
N SER A 203 -10.75 -10.87 18.35
CA SER A 203 -10.81 -9.54 17.75
C SER A 203 -9.43 -8.89 17.75
N ARG A 204 -8.75 -8.87 18.91
CA ARG A 204 -7.41 -8.27 19.05
C ARG A 204 -6.29 -9.01 18.32
N SER A 205 -6.51 -10.25 17.92
CA SER A 205 -5.48 -11.09 17.29
C SER A 205 -5.70 -11.33 15.81
N VAL A 206 -6.95 -11.50 15.35
CA VAL A 206 -7.26 -11.90 13.96
C VAL A 206 -8.55 -11.27 13.42
N GLY A 207 -9.19 -10.36 14.17
CA GLY A 207 -10.38 -9.64 13.71
C GLY A 207 -11.64 -10.49 13.55
N ASN A 208 -11.66 -11.71 14.11
CA ASN A 208 -12.79 -12.65 14.06
C ASN A 208 -13.34 -12.95 12.63
N ALA A 209 -12.52 -12.81 11.59
CA ALA A 209 -12.94 -12.94 10.20
C ALA A 209 -13.22 -14.39 9.72
N GLY A 210 -12.90 -15.40 10.53
CA GLY A 210 -13.23 -16.80 10.24
C GLY A 210 -12.36 -17.45 9.17
N ALA A 211 -12.97 -18.38 8.40
CA ALA A 211 -12.28 -19.26 7.45
C ALA A 211 -11.57 -18.52 6.31
N ARG A 212 -10.70 -19.23 5.56
CA ARG A 212 -9.83 -18.68 4.51
C ARG A 212 -10.18 -19.28 3.13
N PRO A 213 -11.28 -18.85 2.49
CA PRO A 213 -11.77 -19.45 1.24
C PRO A 213 -10.88 -19.18 0.01
N GLY A 214 -9.89 -18.29 0.09
CA GLY A 214 -8.96 -18.06 -1.01
C GLY A 214 -7.69 -17.36 -0.56
N CYS A 215 -6.56 -17.74 -1.16
CA CYS A 215 -5.27 -17.13 -0.87
C CYS A 215 -4.34 -17.19 -2.08
N GLY A 216 -3.31 -16.36 -2.06
CA GLY A 216 -2.31 -16.34 -3.13
C GLY A 216 -0.99 -15.74 -2.65
N THR A 217 0.12 -16.34 -3.07
CA THR A 217 1.45 -15.78 -2.81
C THR A 217 1.64 -14.49 -3.61
N ILE A 218 2.06 -13.44 -2.91
CA ILE A 218 2.35 -12.11 -3.43
C ILE A 218 3.75 -12.14 -4.05
N ASN A 219 3.83 -11.81 -5.33
CA ASN A 219 5.07 -11.80 -6.07
C ASN A 219 5.25 -10.49 -6.82
N LEU A 220 6.51 -10.15 -7.12
CA LEU A 220 6.83 -9.07 -8.03
C LEU A 220 6.22 -9.35 -9.41
N ARG A 221 5.44 -8.39 -9.93
CA ARG A 221 4.93 -8.42 -11.28
C ARG A 221 6.02 -7.90 -12.22
N VAL A 222 6.57 -8.80 -13.03
CA VAL A 222 7.55 -8.47 -14.08
C VAL A 222 6.79 -8.30 -15.39
N TYR A 223 7.02 -7.18 -16.08
CA TYR A 223 6.48 -6.90 -17.42
C TYR A 223 7.51 -7.22 -18.48
#